data_AF-W1VCH9-F1
#
_entry.id   AF-W1VCH9-F1
#
_cell.length_a   1.000
_cell.length_b   1.000
_cell.length_c   1.000
_cell.angle_alpha   90.00
_cell.angle_beta   90.00
_cell.angle_gamma   90.00
#
_symmetry.space_group_name_H-M   'P 1'
#
loop_
_entity.id
_entity.type
_entity.pdbx_description
1 polymer ?
#
loop_
_entity_poly.entity_id
_entity_poly.type
_entity_poly.pdbx_seq_one_letter_code
_entity_poly.pdbx_strand_id
1 'polypeptide(L)' 'MRIYLPATAADLSAAEISPRTAHAATQALAAALPEEDEEGLEVSASLCAADSSLVRLAEPEASGLA' A
#
# COMPACT_ATOMS: atom_id res chain seq x y z
N MET A 1 6.66 0.91 13.73
CA MET A 1 6.21 0.04 12.63
C MET A 1 4.82 0.47 12.18
N ARG A 2 4.76 1.14 11.04
CA ARG A 2 3.50 1.53 10.39
C ARG A 2 3.03 0.40 9.46
N ILE A 3 1.74 0.41 9.14
CA ILE A 3 1.17 -0.42 8.09
C ILE A 3 0.59 0.50 7.01
N TYR A 4 0.85 0.16 5.76
CA TYR A 4 0.40 0.89 4.60
C TYR A 4 -0.59 0.02 3.84
N LEU A 5 -1.85 0.44 3.87
CA LEU A 5 -2.93 -0.26 3.20
C LEU A 5 -3.09 0.30 1.78
N PRO A 6 -3.04 -0.53 0.72
CA PRO A 6 -3.42 -0.09 -0.61
C PRO A 6 -4.87 0.39 -0.63
N ALA A 7 -5.10 1.60 -1.14
CA ALA A 7 -6.37 2.29 -1.08
C ALA A 7 -6.58 3.21 -2.29
N THR A 8 -7.84 3.39 -2.69
CA THR A 8 -8.27 4.36 -3.71
C THR A 8 -9.17 5.43 -3.07
N ALA A 9 -9.58 6.44 -3.84
CA ALA A 9 -10.51 7.46 -3.35
C ALA A 9 -11.87 6.86 -2.90
N ALA A 10 -12.28 5.70 -3.45
CA ALA A 10 -13.50 5.02 -3.04
C ALA A 10 -13.42 4.47 -1.61
N ASP A 11 -12.23 4.10 -1.14
CA ASP A 11 -12.04 3.65 0.24
C ASP A 11 -12.22 4.80 1.25
N LEU A 12 -12.04 6.07 0.85
CA LEU A 12 -12.23 7.23 1.75
C LEU A 12 -13.70 7.51 2.08
N SER A 13 -14.61 7.14 1.20
CA SER A 13 -16.06 7.28 1.40
C SER A 13 -16.73 6.00 1.90
N ALA A 14 -15.99 4.88 1.95
CA ALA A 14 -16.51 3.61 2.40
C ALA A 14 -16.72 3.59 3.93
N ALA A 15 -17.83 3.02 4.39
CA ALA A 15 -18.09 2.83 5.82
C ALA A 15 -17.11 1.83 6.45
N GLU A 16 -16.66 0.85 5.67
CA GLU A 16 -15.71 -0.18 6.08
C GLU A 16 -14.75 -0.50 4.92
N ILE A 17 -13.49 -0.78 5.26
CA ILE A 17 -12.47 -1.19 4.29
C ILE A 17 -12.29 -2.70 4.40
N SER A 18 -12.50 -3.42 3.30
CA SER A 18 -12.36 -4.88 3.26
C SER A 18 -10.92 -5.33 3.55
N PRO A 19 -10.72 -6.47 4.26
CA PRO A 19 -9.40 -7.02 4.52
C PRO A 19 -8.61 -7.26 3.23
N ARG A 20 -7.33 -6.87 3.21
CA ARG A 20 -6.43 -7.02 2.06
C ARG A 20 -4.97 -7.01 2.53
N THR A 21 -4.08 -7.45 1.65
CA THR A 21 -2.63 -7.38 1.90
C THR A 21 -2.20 -5.93 2.14
N ALA A 22 -1.47 -5.70 3.22
CA ALA A 22 -0.86 -4.43 3.57
C ALA A 22 0.67 -4.53 3.48
N HIS A 23 1.34 -3.38 3.39
CA HIS A 23 2.79 -3.27 3.31
C HIS A 23 3.34 -2.64 4.59
N ALA A 24 4.55 -3.04 4.97
CA ALA A 24 5.22 -2.51 6.15
C ALA A 24 6.75 -2.65 5.99
N ALA A 25 7.51 -1.87 6.75
CA ALA A 25 8.95 -2.06 6.89
C ALA A 25 9.24 -3.36 7.66
N THR A 26 9.30 -4.49 6.94
CA THR A 26 9.54 -5.82 7.52
C THR A 26 11.03 -6.10 7.68
N GLN A 27 11.37 -7.09 8.53
CA GLN A 27 12.74 -7.60 8.62
C GLN A 27 13.26 -8.14 7.28
N ALA A 28 12.38 -8.73 6.46
CA ALA A 28 12.74 -9.19 5.12
C ALA A 28 13.11 -8.02 4.19
N LEU A 29 12.39 -6.90 4.30
CA LEU A 29 12.72 -5.68 3.55
C LEU A 29 14.05 -5.08 4.02
N ALA A 30 14.27 -5.01 5.34
CA ALA A 30 15.54 -4.54 5.91
C ALA A 30 16.73 -5.40 5.47
N ALA A 31 16.56 -6.71 5.36
CA ALA A 31 17.59 -7.61 4.84
C ALA A 31 17.85 -7.43 3.33
N ALA A 32 16.85 -6.97 2.57
CA ALA A 32 16.96 -6.72 1.13
C ALA A 32 17.55 -5.34 0.79
N LEU A 33 17.43 -4.37 1.71
CA LEU A 33 17.91 -2.99 1.57
C LEU A 33 18.78 -2.62 2.79
N PRO A 34 19.93 -3.27 3.00
CA PRO A 34 20.71 -3.12 4.23
C PRO A 34 21.36 -1.73 4.42
N GLU A 35 21.37 -0.91 3.38
CA GLU A 35 21.89 0.46 3.38
C GLU A 35 20.85 1.48 3.87
N GLU A 36 19.57 1.14 3.81
CA GLU A 36 18.48 2.02 4.20
C GLU A 36 18.31 2.03 5.72
N ASP A 37 18.00 3.21 6.25
CA ASP A 37 17.60 3.36 7.64
C ASP A 37 16.10 3.06 7.84
N GLU A 38 15.60 3.21 9.06
CA GLU A 38 14.19 2.98 9.36
C GLU A 38 13.26 3.87 8.52
N GLU A 39 13.67 5.12 8.24
CA GLU A 39 12.86 6.04 7.45
C GLU A 39 12.81 5.60 5.98
N GLY A 40 13.95 5.24 5.40
CA GLY A 40 14.05 4.72 4.03
C GLY A 40 13.28 3.42 3.80
N LEU A 41 13.30 2.50 4.78
CA LEU A 41 12.51 1.26 4.72
C LEU A 41 11.00 1.54 4.80
N GLU A 42 10.59 2.50 5.63
CA GLU A 42 9.19 2.89 5.72
C GLU A 42 8.72 3.65 4.47
N VAL A 43 9.57 4.48 3.85
CA VAL A 43 9.30 5.08 2.54
C VAL A 43 9.12 3.98 1.49
N SER A 44 10.03 3.01 1.45
CA SER A 44 9.97 1.88 0.51
C SER A 44 8.66 1.09 0.66
N ALA A 45 8.27 0.75 1.89
CA ALA A 45 7.01 0.07 2.17
C ALA A 45 5.79 0.91 1.75
N SER A 46 5.83 2.23 1.98
CA SER A 46 4.76 3.15 1.58
C SER A 46 4.61 3.23 0.05
N LEU A 47 5.73 3.21 -0.69
CA LEU A 47 5.74 3.24 -2.15
C LEU A 47 5.19 1.94 -2.75
N CYS A 48 5.50 0.77 -2.16
CA CYS A 48 4.89 -0.49 -2.56
C CYS A 48 3.37 -0.51 -2.36
N ALA A 49 2.88 0.09 -1.28
CA ALA A 49 1.43 0.23 -1.07
C ALA A 49 0.80 1.19 -2.08
N ALA A 50 1.47 2.29 -2.42
CA ALA A 50 1.02 3.22 -3.44
C ALA A 50 0.96 2.56 -4.83
N ASP A 51 1.96 1.76 -5.20
CA ASP A 51 1.95 0.97 -6.44
C ASP A 51 0.77 -0.02 -6.48
N SER A 52 0.55 -0.74 -5.37
CA SER A 52 -0.61 -1.64 -5.26
C SER A 52 -1.96 -0.90 -5.32
N SER A 53 -2.03 0.35 -4.88
CA SER A 53 -3.20 1.21 -5.07
C SER A 53 -3.46 1.53 -6.55
N LEU A 54 -2.41 1.74 -7.34
CA LEU A 54 -2.54 1.98 -8.79
C LEU A 54 -3.05 0.73 -9.52
N VAL A 55 -2.57 -0.46 -9.14
CA VAL A 55 -3.07 -1.74 -9.65
C VAL A 55 -4.58 -1.87 -9.38
N ARG A 56 -5.02 -1.58 -8.15
CA ARG A 56 -6.45 -1.59 -7.78
C ARG A 56 -7.28 -0.58 -8.57
N LEU A 57 -6.73 0.60 -8.85
CA LEU A 57 -7.42 1.61 -9.65
C LEU A 57 -7.59 1.19 -11.12
N ALA A 58 -6.68 0.37 -11.65
CA ALA A 58 -6.75 -0.14 -13.01
C ALA A 58 -7.71 -1.33 -13.18
N GLU A 59 -8.21 -1.93 -12.10
CA GLU A 59 -9.19 -3.02 -12.17
C GLU A 59 -10.54 -2.48 -12.67
N PRO A 60 -11.23 -3.16 -13.61
CA PRO A 60 -12.44 -2.66 -14.25
C PRO A 60 -13.61 -2.40 -13.28
N GLU A 61 -13.67 -3.08 -12.13
CA GLU A 61 -14.63 -2.82 -11.04
C GLU A 61 -14.44 -1.44 -10.37
N ALA A 62 -13.25 -0.81 -10.52
CA ALA A 62 -12.98 0.53 -10.01
C ALA A 62 -13.55 1.64 -10.92
N SER A 63 -13.98 1.31 -12.14
CA SER A 63 -14.50 2.25 -13.13
C SER A 63 -16.03 2.44 -13.01
N GLY A 64 -16.54 2.61 -11.78
CA GLY A 64 -17.94 2.92 -11.48
C GLY A 64 -18.39 4.32 -11.95
N LEU A 65 -18.11 4.66 -13.20
CA LEU A 65 -18.57 5.84 -13.94
C LEU A 65 -19.63 5.46 -15.00
N ALA A 66 -20.33 4.34 -14.83
CA ALA A 66 -21.48 3.94 -15.64
C ALA A 66 -22.81 4.41 -15.03
#